data_AF-A0A4Q2L0Q0-F1
#
_entry.id   AF-A0A4Q2L0Q0-F1
#
_cell.length_a   1.000
_cell.length_b   1.000
_cell.length_c   1.000
_cell.angle_alpha   90.00
_cell.angle_beta   90.00
_cell.angle_gamma   90.00
#
_symmetry.space_group_name_H-M   'P 1'
#
loop_
_entity.id
_entity.type
_entity.pdbx_description
1 polymer ?
#
loop_
_entity_poly.entity_id
_entity_poly.type
_entity_poly.pdbx_seq_one_letter_code
_entity_poly.pdbx_strand_id
1 'polypeptide(L)'
;MDKIYIENLEFRAYHGVFPEEKKLGQKFIVSLELELDTREAALSNNLEKTLHYGLISERVQSIVLEKSYDLLESLAEKIAETLLLEYPLLQGVKVRVDKPQAPIPLPFGTVAVEIYRSWHKVYLSLGSNLGEKTANLERAIQEISSLKHTSLCKKSSFLETEPFGYVEQDFFVNACIEVKTLLTAKELLASCLAIEEKMGRKRVLKWGPRNIDIDILFYDKEIYDEEDLVIPHPWIEERMFVLEPLCEIAPNYIHPILKKTIFMLKRGVEHETTV
;
A
#
# COMPACT_ATOMS: atom_id res chain seq x y z
N MET A 1 18.26 4.77 0.05
CA MET A 1 17.63 4.15 -1.12
C MET A 1 18.41 4.60 -2.33
N ASP A 2 18.87 3.67 -3.15
CA ASP A 2 19.61 4.00 -4.37
C ASP A 2 18.62 4.19 -5.52
N LYS A 3 19.11 4.75 -6.64
CA LYS A 3 18.27 5.10 -7.79
C LYS A 3 18.93 4.73 -9.11
N ILE A 4 18.14 4.20 -10.04
CA ILE A 4 18.50 4.03 -11.44
C ILE A 4 17.65 5.00 -12.26
N TYR A 5 18.29 5.77 -13.14
CA TYR A 5 17.62 6.73 -14.02
C TYR A 5 17.59 6.20 -15.45
N ILE A 6 16.43 6.29 -16.09
CA ILE A 6 16.27 6.07 -17.53
C ILE A 6 15.61 7.31 -18.09
N GLU A 7 16.37 8.10 -18.85
CA GLU A 7 15.92 9.42 -19.30
C GLU A 7 15.56 9.41 -20.78
N ASN A 8 14.48 10.14 -21.10
CA ASN A 8 14.09 10.51 -22.44
C ASN A 8 13.90 9.34 -23.42
N LEU A 9 13.23 8.27 -23.00
CA LEU A 9 12.79 7.22 -23.92
C LEU A 9 11.75 7.78 -24.87
N GLU A 10 12.05 7.80 -26.16
CA GLU A 10 11.17 8.39 -27.18
C GLU A 10 10.30 7.35 -27.86
N PHE A 11 9.00 7.63 -27.93
CA PHE A 11 8.02 6.77 -28.58
C PHE A 11 7.14 7.56 -29.53
N ARG A 12 6.68 6.92 -30.60
CA ARG A 12 5.57 7.42 -31.42
C ARG A 12 4.34 6.57 -31.11
N ALA A 13 3.34 7.17 -30.50
CA ALA A 13 2.15 6.47 -30.02
C ALA A 13 0.87 7.29 -30.27
N TYR A 14 -0.27 6.72 -29.90
CA TYR A 14 -1.60 7.20 -30.28
C TYR A 14 -2.44 7.58 -29.06
N HIS A 15 -1.85 8.26 -28.07
CA HIS A 15 -2.57 8.73 -26.88
C HIS A 15 -3.11 10.15 -27.07
N GLY A 16 -4.18 10.47 -26.35
CA GLY A 16 -4.85 11.76 -26.39
C GLY A 16 -6.38 11.63 -26.49
N VAL A 17 -7.07 12.71 -26.15
CA VAL A 17 -8.54 12.77 -26.15
C VAL A 17 -9.08 12.95 -27.57
N PHE A 18 -8.38 13.70 -28.42
CA PHE A 18 -8.89 14.04 -29.74
C PHE A 18 -8.76 12.84 -30.71
N PRO A 19 -9.80 12.51 -31.51
CA PRO A 19 -9.76 11.42 -32.48
C PRO A 19 -8.58 11.52 -33.46
N GLU A 20 -8.19 12.74 -33.83
CA GLU A 20 -7.07 13.03 -34.73
C GLU A 20 -5.74 12.58 -34.12
N GLU A 21 -5.54 12.77 -32.82
CA GLU A 21 -4.33 12.32 -32.10
C GLU A 21 -4.20 10.80 -32.14
N LYS A 22 -5.32 10.10 -31.98
CA LYS A 22 -5.38 8.64 -32.04
C LYS A 22 -5.18 8.06 -33.44
N LYS A 23 -5.31 8.89 -34.49
CA LYS A 23 -5.13 8.48 -35.88
C LYS A 23 -3.74 8.82 -36.42
N LEU A 24 -3.26 10.04 -36.16
CA LEU A 24 -1.98 10.53 -36.70
C LEU A 24 -0.79 10.05 -35.87
N GLY A 25 -1.01 9.85 -34.56
CA GLY A 25 0.03 9.58 -33.60
C GLY A 25 0.98 10.77 -33.41
N GLN A 26 1.61 10.82 -32.25
CA GLN A 26 2.54 11.90 -31.88
C GLN A 26 3.69 11.37 -31.06
N LYS A 27 4.70 12.21 -30.86
CA LYS A 27 5.86 11.90 -30.02
C LYS A 27 5.48 11.97 -28.54
N PHE A 28 5.84 10.94 -27.78
CA PHE A 28 5.84 10.90 -26.33
C PHE A 28 7.25 10.62 -25.85
N ILE A 29 7.61 11.20 -24.71
CA ILE A 29 8.90 10.97 -24.08
C ILE A 29 8.62 10.48 -22.67
N VAL A 30 9.20 9.33 -22.28
CA VAL A 30 9.05 8.78 -20.93
C VAL A 30 10.40 8.80 -20.22
N SER A 31 10.41 9.31 -19.00
CA SER A 31 11.57 9.24 -18.11
C SER A 31 11.18 8.54 -16.81
N LEU A 32 12.11 7.73 -16.28
CA LEU A 32 11.90 6.90 -15.10
C LEU A 32 13.01 7.13 -14.08
N GLU A 33 12.61 7.21 -12.82
CA GLU A 33 13.49 7.12 -11.65
C GLU A 33 13.05 5.91 -10.85
N LEU A 34 13.88 4.86 -10.84
CA LEU A 34 13.61 3.57 -10.22
C LEU A 34 14.31 3.51 -8.86
N GLU A 35 13.56 3.31 -7.78
CA GLU A 35 14.08 3.24 -6.41
C GLU A 35 14.22 1.79 -5.94
N LEU A 36 15.44 1.41 -5.55
CA LEU A 36 15.79 0.08 -5.08
C LEU A 36 17.09 0.12 -4.23
N ASP A 37 17.39 -0.96 -3.52
CA ASP A 37 18.71 -1.15 -2.90
C ASP A 37 19.66 -1.83 -3.90
N THR A 38 20.75 -1.15 -4.26
CA THR A 38 21.75 -1.68 -5.21
C THR A 38 23.00 -2.22 -4.52
N ARG A 39 23.08 -2.13 -3.19
CA ARG A 39 24.28 -2.47 -2.43
C ARG A 39 24.69 -3.93 -2.62
N GLU A 40 23.74 -4.85 -2.56
CA GLU A 40 24.02 -6.28 -2.74
C GLU A 40 24.60 -6.54 -4.14
N ALA A 41 23.94 -6.03 -5.19
CA ALA A 41 24.42 -6.15 -6.57
C ALA A 41 25.82 -5.56 -6.76
N ALA A 42 26.10 -4.40 -6.15
CA ALA A 42 27.40 -3.74 -6.24
C ALA A 42 28.51 -4.55 -5.55
N LEU A 43 28.22 -5.20 -4.41
CA LEU A 43 29.20 -6.02 -3.69
C LEU A 43 29.42 -7.39 -4.35
N SER A 44 28.36 -7.99 -4.87
CA SER A 44 28.41 -9.35 -5.43
C SER A 44 28.66 -9.38 -6.94
N ASN A 45 28.61 -8.24 -7.62
CA ASN A 45 28.62 -8.12 -9.08
C ASN A 45 27.59 -9.07 -9.75
N ASN A 46 26.37 -9.16 -9.19
CA ASN A 46 25.32 -10.06 -9.68
C ASN A 46 24.17 -9.27 -10.29
N LEU A 47 23.89 -9.50 -11.58
CA LEU A 47 22.82 -8.86 -12.33
C LEU A 47 21.41 -9.25 -11.84
N GLU A 48 21.24 -10.41 -11.21
CA GLU A 48 19.96 -10.85 -10.64
C GLU A 48 19.57 -10.07 -9.38
N LYS A 49 20.51 -9.31 -8.80
CA LYS A 49 20.32 -8.50 -7.59
C LYS A 49 20.04 -7.03 -7.90
N THR A 50 19.82 -6.69 -9.17
CA THR A 50 19.50 -5.35 -9.64
C THR A 50 18.44 -5.41 -10.75
N LEU A 51 18.01 -4.26 -11.24
CA LEU A 51 17.07 -4.17 -12.35
C LEU A 51 17.81 -4.05 -13.68
N HIS A 52 17.38 -4.84 -14.66
CA HIS A 52 17.88 -4.75 -16.02
C HIS A 52 17.17 -3.61 -16.77
N TYR A 53 17.81 -2.45 -16.88
CA TYR A 53 17.24 -1.26 -17.53
C TYR A 53 16.82 -1.48 -19.00
N GLY A 54 17.48 -2.38 -19.73
CA GLY A 54 17.05 -2.80 -21.08
C GLY A 54 15.65 -3.43 -21.10
N LEU A 55 15.42 -4.48 -20.29
CA LEU A 55 14.11 -5.12 -20.14
C LEU A 55 13.04 -4.14 -19.63
N ILE A 56 13.39 -3.24 -18.71
CA ILE A 56 12.47 -2.18 -18.25
C ILE A 56 12.07 -1.28 -19.42
N SER A 57 13.03 -0.83 -20.23
CA SER A 57 12.79 0.04 -21.39
C SER A 57 11.93 -0.66 -22.45
N GLU A 58 12.19 -1.94 -22.73
CA GLU A 58 11.36 -2.77 -23.61
C GLU A 58 9.93 -2.91 -23.08
N ARG A 59 9.79 -3.14 -21.77
CA ARG A 59 8.48 -3.27 -21.15
C ARG A 59 7.67 -1.97 -21.22
N VAL A 60 8.31 -0.84 -20.97
CA VAL A 60 7.70 0.50 -21.11
C VAL A 60 7.27 0.73 -22.55
N GLN A 61 8.10 0.36 -23.53
CA GLN A 61 7.75 0.44 -24.95
C GLN A 61 6.47 -0.36 -25.25
N SER A 62 6.38 -1.60 -24.78
CA SER A 62 5.16 -2.42 -24.95
C SER A 62 3.93 -1.71 -24.39
N ILE A 63 3.99 -1.20 -23.16
CA ILE A 63 2.85 -0.52 -22.52
C ILE A 63 2.40 0.71 -23.31
N VAL A 64 3.34 1.52 -23.79
CA VAL A 64 3.09 2.74 -24.58
C VAL A 64 2.47 2.40 -25.94
N LEU A 65 2.89 1.30 -26.58
CA LEU A 65 2.45 0.98 -27.95
C LEU A 65 1.21 0.08 -28.02
N GLU A 66 0.95 -0.77 -27.02
CA GLU A 66 -0.14 -1.76 -27.07
C GLU A 66 -1.54 -1.15 -26.93
N LYS A 67 -1.68 -0.08 -26.14
CA LYS A 67 -2.98 0.51 -25.81
C LYS A 67 -2.96 2.03 -25.90
N SER A 68 -3.96 2.60 -26.57
CA SER A 68 -4.22 4.04 -26.54
C SER A 68 -4.90 4.44 -25.22
N TYR A 69 -4.47 5.57 -24.67
CA TYR A 69 -5.01 6.18 -23.46
C TYR A 69 -5.45 7.59 -23.79
N ASP A 70 -6.52 8.05 -23.17
CA ASP A 70 -7.02 9.42 -23.37
C ASP A 70 -6.17 10.44 -22.60
N LEU A 71 -5.66 10.01 -21.44
CA LEU A 71 -4.95 10.83 -20.46
C LEU A 71 -3.49 10.37 -20.31
N LEU A 72 -2.59 11.31 -20.08
CA LEU A 72 -1.18 11.02 -19.77
C LEU A 72 -1.05 10.35 -18.40
N GLU A 73 -1.89 10.76 -17.47
CA GLU A 73 -2.05 10.23 -16.12
C GLU A 73 -2.32 8.73 -16.17
N SER A 74 -3.24 8.28 -17.02
CA SER A 74 -3.56 6.85 -17.16
C SER A 74 -2.40 6.05 -17.74
N LEU A 75 -1.64 6.62 -18.68
CA LEU A 75 -0.45 5.98 -19.22
C LEU A 75 0.65 5.89 -18.15
N ALA A 76 0.93 6.99 -17.45
CA ALA A 76 1.92 7.04 -16.39
C ALA A 76 1.58 6.05 -15.27
N GLU A 77 0.31 6.01 -14.83
CA GLU A 77 -0.19 5.07 -13.83
C GLU A 77 0.02 3.62 -14.28
N LYS A 78 -0.31 3.31 -15.53
CA LYS A 78 -0.14 1.95 -16.05
C LYS A 78 1.33 1.53 -16.06
N ILE A 79 2.23 2.42 -16.47
CA ILE A 79 3.66 2.16 -16.45
C ILE A 79 4.11 1.88 -15.01
N ALA A 80 3.78 2.76 -14.06
CA ALA A 80 4.17 2.60 -12.66
C ALA A 80 3.63 1.28 -12.05
N GLU A 81 2.33 1.03 -12.22
CA GLU A 81 1.64 -0.19 -11.74
C GLU A 81 2.31 -1.44 -12.29
N THR A 82 2.50 -1.52 -13.61
CA THR A 82 3.10 -2.70 -14.25
C THR A 82 4.53 -2.93 -13.77
N LEU A 83 5.36 -1.87 -13.69
CA LEU A 83 6.74 -2.02 -13.23
C LEU A 83 6.82 -2.46 -11.75
N LEU A 84 5.99 -1.89 -10.87
CA LEU A 84 6.01 -2.26 -9.44
C LEU A 84 5.51 -3.68 -9.16
N LEU A 85 4.63 -4.21 -10.01
CA LEU A 85 4.10 -5.56 -9.88
C LEU A 85 5.00 -6.62 -10.51
N GLU A 86 5.60 -6.32 -11.67
CA GLU A 86 6.41 -7.30 -12.42
C GLU A 86 7.87 -7.39 -11.93
N TYR A 87 8.38 -6.36 -11.24
CA TYR A 87 9.78 -6.28 -10.81
C TYR A 87 9.89 -6.19 -9.27
N PRO A 88 10.00 -7.33 -8.54
CA PRO A 88 9.92 -7.36 -7.08
C PRO A 88 11.00 -6.57 -6.33
N LEU A 89 12.14 -6.29 -6.96
CA LEU A 89 13.22 -5.49 -6.36
C LEU A 89 12.89 -3.98 -6.35
N LEU A 90 11.98 -3.53 -7.23
CA LEU A 90 11.57 -2.13 -7.32
C LEU A 90 10.69 -1.76 -6.12
N GLN A 91 11.15 -0.81 -5.32
CA GLN A 91 10.40 -0.32 -4.14
C GLN A 91 9.54 0.89 -4.48
N GLY A 92 10.01 1.73 -5.40
CA GLY A 92 9.30 2.93 -5.84
C GLY A 92 9.70 3.30 -7.25
N VAL A 93 8.82 4.01 -7.94
CA VAL A 93 9.08 4.54 -9.28
C VAL A 93 8.45 5.91 -9.44
N LYS A 94 9.24 6.84 -9.97
CA LYS A 94 8.73 8.08 -10.56
C LYS A 94 8.62 7.88 -12.05
N VAL A 95 7.46 8.18 -12.60
CA VAL A 95 7.19 8.12 -14.04
C VAL A 95 6.84 9.52 -14.51
N ARG A 96 7.62 10.03 -15.45
CA ARG A 96 7.33 11.29 -16.15
C ARG A 96 7.01 10.98 -17.60
N VAL A 97 5.88 11.48 -18.08
CA VAL A 97 5.45 11.37 -19.48
C VAL A 97 5.30 12.77 -20.06
N ASP A 98 6.17 13.12 -20.99
CA ASP A 98 6.17 14.37 -21.71
C ASP A 98 5.47 14.21 -23.08
N LYS A 99 4.68 15.22 -23.44
CA LYS A 99 3.93 15.36 -24.68
C LYS A 99 4.32 16.68 -25.35
N PRO A 100 5.43 16.70 -26.11
CA PRO A 100 5.96 17.92 -26.73
C PRO A 100 5.03 18.53 -27.78
N GLN A 101 4.14 17.71 -28.35
CA GLN A 101 3.25 18.08 -29.45
C GLN A 101 1.78 18.22 -28.99
N ALA A 102 1.57 18.54 -27.71
CA ALA A 102 0.24 18.78 -27.18
C ALA A 102 -0.50 19.87 -28.01
N PRO A 103 -1.81 19.72 -28.26
CA PRO A 103 -2.59 20.61 -29.13
C PRO A 103 -2.91 21.96 -28.44
N ILE A 104 -1.87 22.69 -28.03
CA ILE A 104 -1.96 24.00 -27.41
C ILE A 104 -1.63 25.06 -28.48
N PRO A 105 -2.52 26.02 -28.77
CA PRO A 105 -2.31 27.02 -29.81
C PRO A 105 -1.39 28.18 -29.37
N LEU A 106 -0.31 27.88 -28.65
CA LEU A 106 0.69 28.83 -28.14
C LEU A 106 2.09 28.21 -28.24
N PRO A 107 3.18 29.00 -28.22
CA PRO A 107 4.52 28.45 -28.04
C PRO A 107 4.70 27.88 -26.63
N PHE A 108 5.21 26.65 -26.54
CA PHE A 108 5.60 25.99 -25.29
C PHE A 108 6.75 25.00 -25.54
N GLY A 109 7.40 24.53 -24.47
CA GLY A 109 8.44 23.49 -24.56
C GLY A 109 7.87 22.09 -24.62
N THR A 110 7.19 21.67 -23.54
CA THR A 110 6.45 20.41 -23.46
C THR A 110 5.38 20.49 -22.38
N VAL A 111 4.34 19.67 -22.50
CA VAL A 111 3.40 19.37 -21.41
C VAL A 111 3.80 18.03 -20.82
N ALA A 112 3.81 17.90 -19.49
CA ALA A 112 4.16 16.63 -18.88
C ALA A 112 3.31 16.31 -17.66
N VAL A 113 3.10 15.02 -17.43
CA VAL A 113 2.57 14.48 -16.18
C VAL A 113 3.68 13.69 -15.51
N GLU A 114 3.84 13.91 -14.21
CA GLU A 114 4.79 13.17 -13.38
C GLU A 114 4.05 12.60 -12.18
N ILE A 115 4.23 11.30 -11.94
CA ILE A 115 3.67 10.59 -10.79
C ILE A 115 4.75 9.82 -10.06
N TYR A 116 4.50 9.54 -8.78
CA TYR A 116 5.32 8.65 -7.97
C TYR A 116 4.45 7.58 -7.32
N ARG A 117 4.89 6.33 -7.38
CA ARG A 117 4.23 5.18 -6.73
C ARG A 117 5.28 4.34 -6.03
N SER A 118 4.94 3.80 -4.86
CA SER A 118 5.83 2.96 -4.07
C SER A 118 5.05 1.90 -3.30
N TRP A 119 5.76 0.84 -2.90
CA TRP A 119 5.26 -0.12 -1.94
C TRP A 119 5.28 0.47 -0.53
N HIS A 120 4.13 0.46 0.13
CA HIS A 120 3.93 0.92 1.49
C HIS A 120 3.80 -0.27 2.43
N LYS A 121 4.47 -0.19 3.59
CA LYS A 121 4.36 -1.19 4.65
C LYS A 121 3.26 -0.78 5.61
N VAL A 122 2.28 -1.65 5.81
CA VAL A 122 1.11 -1.37 6.64
C VAL A 122 0.92 -2.47 7.67
N TYR A 123 0.57 -2.07 8.89
CA TYR A 123 0.16 -2.98 9.95
C TYR A 123 -1.33 -2.84 10.18
N LEU A 124 -2.06 -3.94 10.11
CA LEU A 124 -3.51 -4.00 10.31
C LEU A 124 -3.82 -4.84 11.55
N SER A 125 -4.80 -4.41 12.34
CA SER A 125 -5.42 -5.20 13.41
C SER A 125 -6.73 -5.77 12.90
N LEU A 126 -7.01 -7.03 13.26
CA LEU A 126 -8.25 -7.73 12.94
C LEU A 126 -8.89 -8.24 14.23
N GLY A 127 -10.21 -8.13 14.35
CA GLY A 127 -10.95 -8.64 15.51
C GLY A 127 -12.35 -9.16 15.17
N SER A 128 -12.77 -10.26 15.78
CA SER A 128 -14.11 -10.84 15.62
C SER A 128 -14.66 -11.37 16.94
N ASN A 129 -15.93 -11.12 17.23
CA ASN A 129 -16.64 -11.72 18.38
C ASN A 129 -17.99 -12.35 18.04
N LEU A 130 -18.37 -12.45 16.76
CA LEU A 130 -19.60 -13.10 16.33
C LEU A 130 -19.35 -14.33 15.46
N GLY A 131 -20.11 -15.40 15.70
CA GLY A 131 -20.08 -16.63 14.90
C GLY A 131 -18.74 -17.38 14.98
N GLU A 132 -18.29 -17.92 13.85
CA GLU A 132 -17.02 -18.66 13.71
C GLU A 132 -15.83 -17.67 13.68
N LYS A 133 -15.47 -17.12 14.84
CA LYS A 133 -14.53 -15.98 14.98
C LYS A 133 -13.19 -16.19 14.26
N THR A 134 -12.57 -17.35 14.48
CA THR A 134 -11.30 -17.74 13.83
C THR A 134 -11.44 -17.81 12.30
N ALA A 135 -12.52 -18.42 11.81
CA ALA A 135 -12.78 -18.51 10.37
C ALA A 135 -13.05 -17.14 9.75
N ASN A 136 -13.67 -16.21 10.50
CA ASN A 136 -13.84 -14.82 10.05
C ASN A 136 -12.48 -14.14 9.87
N LEU A 137 -11.56 -14.28 10.83
CA LEU A 137 -10.21 -13.72 10.70
C LEU A 137 -9.47 -14.31 9.50
N GLU A 138 -9.49 -15.63 9.31
CA GLU A 138 -8.85 -16.27 8.16
C GLU A 138 -9.43 -15.78 6.84
N ARG A 139 -10.75 -15.69 6.74
CA ARG A 139 -11.43 -15.15 5.56
C ARG A 139 -11.05 -13.70 5.29
N ALA A 140 -11.03 -12.85 6.31
CA ALA A 140 -10.63 -11.45 6.17
C ALA A 140 -9.19 -11.32 5.68
N ILE A 141 -8.27 -12.10 6.23
CA ILE A 141 -6.87 -12.13 5.78
C ILE A 141 -6.76 -12.61 4.33
N GLN A 142 -7.54 -13.61 3.94
CA GLN A 142 -7.58 -14.09 2.55
C GLN A 142 -8.11 -13.00 1.60
N GLU A 143 -9.19 -12.31 1.97
CA GLU A 143 -9.75 -11.21 1.18
C GLU A 143 -8.75 -10.05 1.04
N ILE A 144 -8.08 -9.65 2.13
CA ILE A 144 -7.02 -8.63 2.11
C ILE A 144 -5.85 -9.07 1.21
N SER A 145 -5.42 -10.33 1.34
CA SER A 145 -4.33 -10.89 0.52
C SER A 145 -4.69 -11.02 -0.96
N SER A 146 -5.99 -11.02 -1.27
CA SER A 146 -6.51 -11.10 -2.64
C SER A 146 -6.79 -9.71 -3.24
N LEU A 147 -6.65 -8.64 -2.46
CA LEU A 147 -6.76 -7.28 -2.98
C LEU A 147 -5.68 -7.04 -4.03
N LYS A 148 -6.10 -6.44 -5.15
CA LYS A 148 -5.15 -5.98 -6.17
C LYS A 148 -4.15 -5.02 -5.52
N HIS A 149 -2.88 -5.17 -5.87
CA HIS A 149 -1.78 -4.35 -5.34
C HIS A 149 -1.49 -4.48 -3.85
N THR A 150 -1.98 -5.53 -3.19
CA THR A 150 -1.66 -5.82 -1.79
C THR A 150 -1.07 -7.21 -1.69
N SER A 151 -0.16 -7.40 -0.74
CA SER A 151 0.42 -8.72 -0.46
C SER A 151 0.67 -8.87 1.03
N LEU A 152 0.26 -10.01 1.58
CA LEU A 152 0.54 -10.37 2.96
C LEU A 152 2.03 -10.66 3.14
N CYS A 153 2.65 -10.03 4.14
CA CYS A 153 4.04 -10.23 4.51
C CYS A 153 4.18 -11.09 5.77
N LYS A 154 3.37 -10.82 6.80
CA LYS A 154 3.37 -11.57 8.06
C LYS A 154 1.97 -11.62 8.67
N LYS A 155 1.73 -12.63 9.50
CA LYS A 155 0.52 -12.81 10.30
C LYS A 155 0.91 -13.27 11.70
N SER A 156 0.32 -12.67 12.73
CA SER A 156 0.50 -13.11 14.12
C SER A 156 -0.28 -14.41 14.39
N SER A 157 -0.04 -15.00 15.55
CA SER A 157 -0.93 -15.98 16.13
C SER A 157 -2.30 -15.35 16.44
N PHE A 158 -3.34 -16.17 16.56
CA PHE A 158 -4.66 -15.70 16.97
C PHE A 158 -4.74 -15.65 18.49
N LEU A 159 -5.19 -14.51 19.01
CA LEU A 159 -5.28 -14.24 20.44
C LEU A 159 -6.75 -14.15 20.85
N GLU A 160 -7.17 -15.02 21.74
CA GLU A 160 -8.49 -14.92 22.38
C GLU A 160 -8.41 -13.95 23.57
N THR A 161 -9.33 -13.00 23.65
CA THR A 161 -9.40 -12.01 24.73
C THR A 161 -10.83 -11.77 25.19
N GLU A 162 -10.99 -11.38 26.45
CA GLU A 162 -12.27 -10.85 26.95
C GLU A 162 -12.68 -9.59 26.17
N PRO A 163 -13.99 -9.31 26.02
CA PRO A 163 -14.47 -8.10 25.39
C PRO A 163 -14.05 -6.84 26.16
N PHE A 164 -13.61 -5.81 25.43
CA PHE A 164 -13.29 -4.52 26.03
C PHE A 164 -14.56 -3.67 26.19
N GLY A 165 -14.96 -3.32 27.42
CA GLY A 165 -16.09 -2.43 27.72
C GLY A 165 -17.19 -3.03 28.61
N TYR A 166 -18.34 -2.34 28.70
CA TYR A 166 -19.42 -2.59 29.69
C TYR A 166 -20.63 -3.38 29.16
N VAL A 167 -20.46 -4.22 28.13
CA VAL A 167 -21.57 -4.98 27.55
C VAL A 167 -21.25 -6.47 27.62
N GLU A 168 -22.19 -7.29 28.12
CA GLU A 168 -22.11 -8.76 28.01
C GLU A 168 -22.00 -9.14 26.53
N GLN A 169 -20.80 -9.59 26.15
CA GLN A 169 -20.49 -10.04 24.80
C GLN A 169 -19.60 -11.28 24.91
N ASP A 170 -19.61 -12.09 23.85
CA ASP A 170 -18.71 -13.23 23.73
C ASP A 170 -17.25 -12.75 23.55
N PHE A 171 -16.29 -13.63 23.85
CA PHE A 171 -14.85 -13.36 23.71
C PHE A 171 -14.49 -12.91 22.29
N PHE A 172 -13.48 -12.07 22.16
CA PHE A 172 -12.92 -11.68 20.86
C PHE A 172 -11.77 -12.61 20.47
N VAL A 173 -11.64 -12.89 19.19
CA VAL A 173 -10.39 -13.38 18.59
C VAL A 173 -9.76 -12.24 17.82
N ASN A 174 -8.50 -11.92 18.11
CA ASN A 174 -7.75 -10.82 17.55
C ASN A 174 -6.46 -11.31 16.87
N ALA A 175 -6.00 -10.58 15.86
CA ALA A 175 -4.73 -10.80 15.20
C ALA A 175 -4.18 -9.50 14.61
N CYS A 176 -2.88 -9.47 14.33
CA CYS A 176 -2.25 -8.43 13.54
C CYS A 176 -1.61 -9.03 12.29
N ILE A 177 -1.63 -8.27 11.19
CA ILE A 177 -0.92 -8.63 9.96
C ILE A 177 -0.03 -7.48 9.49
N GLU A 178 1.08 -7.85 8.86
CA GLU A 178 1.93 -6.94 8.08
C GLU A 178 1.61 -7.19 6.62
N VAL A 179 1.24 -6.14 5.89
CA VAL A 179 1.03 -6.18 4.44
C VAL A 179 1.92 -5.15 3.76
N LYS A 180 2.28 -5.41 2.50
CA LYS A 180 2.74 -4.38 1.59
C LYS A 180 1.63 -4.03 0.60
N THR A 181 1.47 -2.76 0.28
CA THR A 181 0.44 -2.31 -0.66
C THR A 181 0.90 -1.13 -1.53
N LEU A 182 0.38 -1.01 -2.75
CA LEU A 182 0.49 0.22 -3.55
C LEU A 182 -0.69 1.18 -3.35
N LEU A 183 -1.71 0.74 -2.60
CA LEU A 183 -2.88 1.57 -2.29
C LEU A 183 -2.49 2.67 -1.31
N THR A 184 -2.97 3.88 -1.55
CA THR A 184 -2.90 4.97 -0.56
C THR A 184 -3.62 4.57 0.72
N ALA A 185 -3.32 5.24 1.83
CA ALA A 185 -3.96 4.95 3.11
C ALA A 185 -5.50 5.02 3.05
N LYS A 186 -6.06 5.97 2.27
CA LYS A 186 -7.50 6.11 2.06
C LYS A 186 -8.10 5.02 1.17
N GLU A 187 -7.42 4.61 0.10
CA GLU A 187 -7.86 3.49 -0.74
C GLU A 187 -7.83 2.16 0.03
N LEU A 188 -6.83 1.98 0.88
CA LEU A 188 -6.75 0.82 1.77
C LEU A 188 -7.87 0.84 2.81
N LEU A 189 -8.14 1.99 3.45
CA LEU A 189 -9.27 2.14 4.37
C LEU A 189 -10.58 1.76 3.68
N ALA A 190 -10.84 2.31 2.49
CA ALA A 190 -12.04 2.00 1.71
C ALA A 190 -12.13 0.49 1.40
N SER A 191 -11.02 -0.15 1.09
CA SER A 191 -10.96 -1.60 0.84
C SER A 191 -11.24 -2.42 2.11
N CYS A 192 -10.69 -2.02 3.26
CA CYS A 192 -10.99 -2.65 4.54
C CYS A 192 -12.48 -2.54 4.88
N LEU A 193 -13.07 -1.34 4.75
CA LEU A 193 -14.50 -1.11 4.98
C LEU A 193 -15.39 -1.96 4.06
N ALA A 194 -15.04 -2.08 2.78
CA ALA A 194 -15.75 -2.92 1.83
C ALA A 194 -15.69 -4.41 2.19
N ILE A 195 -14.54 -4.90 2.70
CA ILE A 195 -14.41 -6.28 3.19
C ILE A 195 -15.30 -6.52 4.40
N GLU A 196 -15.33 -5.57 5.35
CA GLU A 196 -16.22 -5.65 6.52
C GLU A 196 -17.69 -5.73 6.14
N GLU A 197 -18.12 -4.86 5.21
CA GLU A 197 -19.49 -4.85 4.69
C GLU A 197 -19.82 -6.18 4.00
N LYS A 198 -18.93 -6.69 3.14
CA LYS A 198 -19.06 -7.99 2.47
C LYS A 198 -19.18 -9.15 3.47
N MET A 199 -18.54 -9.04 4.63
CA MET A 199 -18.59 -10.02 5.71
C MET A 199 -19.78 -9.82 6.69
N GLY A 200 -20.64 -8.84 6.42
CA GLY A 200 -21.90 -8.64 7.12
C GLY A 200 -21.82 -7.72 8.34
N ARG A 201 -20.77 -6.88 8.45
CA ARG A 201 -20.67 -5.88 9.53
C ARG A 201 -21.80 -4.86 9.42
N LYS A 202 -22.65 -4.76 10.45
CA LYS A 202 -23.71 -3.74 10.56
C LYS A 202 -23.38 -2.74 11.66
N ARG A 203 -23.24 -1.46 11.33
CA ARG A 203 -22.91 -0.38 12.29
C ARG A 203 -24.17 0.12 13.01
N VAL A 204 -24.77 -0.74 13.84
CA VAL A 204 -26.02 -0.41 14.58
C VAL A 204 -25.73 0.22 15.96
N LEU A 205 -24.69 -0.24 16.64
CA LEU A 205 -24.27 0.22 17.97
C LEU A 205 -22.76 0.55 17.95
N LYS A 206 -22.38 1.67 18.56
CA LYS A 206 -20.97 2.01 18.78
C LYS A 206 -20.36 0.96 19.72
N TRP A 207 -19.31 0.29 19.26
CA TRP A 207 -18.66 -0.87 19.94
C TRP A 207 -19.56 -2.10 20.16
N GLY A 208 -20.58 -2.27 19.30
CA GLY A 208 -21.38 -3.48 19.31
C GLY A 208 -20.63 -4.72 18.76
N PRO A 209 -21.21 -5.92 18.93
CA PRO A 209 -20.68 -7.15 18.35
C PRO A 209 -20.55 -7.07 16.82
N ARG A 210 -19.51 -7.69 16.28
CA ARG A 210 -19.14 -7.61 14.86
C ARG A 210 -18.49 -8.90 14.36
N ASN A 211 -18.83 -9.25 13.13
CA ASN A 211 -18.27 -10.41 12.42
C ASN A 211 -16.78 -10.22 12.13
N ILE A 212 -16.37 -8.99 11.80
CA ILE A 212 -14.98 -8.61 11.61
C ILE A 212 -14.84 -7.10 11.82
N ASP A 213 -13.70 -6.70 12.36
CA ASP A 213 -13.19 -5.34 12.48
C ASP A 213 -11.79 -5.32 11.88
N ILE A 214 -11.49 -4.36 11.00
CA ILE A 214 -10.18 -4.21 10.36
C ILE A 214 -9.72 -2.76 10.56
N ASP A 215 -8.72 -2.57 11.41
CA ASP A 215 -8.16 -1.25 11.73
C ASP A 215 -6.75 -1.10 11.14
N ILE A 216 -6.48 0.05 10.51
CA ILE A 216 -5.12 0.43 10.09
C ILE A 216 -4.37 0.95 11.31
N LEU A 217 -3.36 0.22 11.78
CA LEU A 217 -2.55 0.62 12.94
C LEU A 217 -1.45 1.61 12.55
N PHE A 218 -0.70 1.28 11.49
CA PHE A 218 0.44 2.04 11.01
C PHE A 218 0.50 1.97 9.50
N TYR A 219 0.89 3.08 8.87
CA TYR A 219 1.17 3.16 7.44
C TYR A 219 2.56 3.80 7.29
N ASP A 220 3.55 2.99 6.90
CA ASP A 220 4.97 3.34 6.93
C ASP A 220 5.43 3.97 8.24
N LYS A 221 5.73 5.27 8.22
CA LYS A 221 6.01 6.14 9.37
C LYS A 221 5.15 7.41 9.31
N GLU A 222 4.12 7.40 8.47
CA GLU A 222 3.24 8.52 8.23
C GLU A 222 2.37 8.83 9.45
N ILE A 223 1.97 10.08 9.54
CA ILE A 223 1.04 10.57 10.55
C ILE A 223 -0.13 11.24 9.82
N TYR A 224 -1.32 10.68 9.98
CA TYR A 224 -2.57 11.21 9.46
C TYR A 224 -3.44 11.66 10.64
N ASP A 225 -4.03 12.84 10.51
CA ASP A 225 -4.98 13.42 11.47
C ASP A 225 -6.13 14.04 10.68
N GLU A 226 -6.93 13.16 10.05
CA GLU A 226 -8.09 13.52 9.26
C GLU A 226 -9.37 12.99 9.92
N GLU A 227 -10.54 13.58 9.60
CA GLU A 227 -11.82 13.24 10.22
C GLU A 227 -12.19 11.75 10.05
N ASP A 228 -11.81 11.15 8.92
CA ASP A 228 -12.11 9.78 8.55
C ASP A 228 -10.93 8.80 8.73
N LEU A 229 -9.71 9.29 8.99
CA LEU A 229 -8.52 8.46 9.11
C LEU A 229 -7.45 9.09 10.03
N VAL A 230 -7.15 8.38 11.12
CA VAL A 230 -6.07 8.72 12.05
C VAL A 230 -5.03 7.59 12.04
N ILE A 231 -3.79 7.93 11.71
CA ILE A 231 -2.65 7.01 11.69
C ILE A 231 -1.48 7.70 12.42
N PRO A 232 -0.76 7.03 13.33
CA PRO A 232 -1.07 5.72 13.91
C PRO A 232 -2.46 5.67 14.55
N HIS A 233 -3.06 4.47 14.59
CA HIS A 233 -4.34 4.32 15.29
C HIS A 233 -4.17 4.81 16.74
N PRO A 234 -5.06 5.69 17.24
CA PRO A 234 -4.79 6.48 18.43
C PRO A 234 -4.75 5.69 19.75
N TRP A 235 -5.30 4.47 19.77
CA TRP A 235 -5.41 3.66 21.01
C TRP A 235 -4.54 2.41 20.98
N ILE A 236 -3.45 2.39 20.20
CA ILE A 236 -2.56 1.22 20.12
C ILE A 236 -1.96 0.92 21.49
N GLU A 237 -1.44 1.95 22.17
CA GLU A 237 -0.76 1.83 23.45
C GLU A 237 -1.66 1.43 24.61
N GLU A 238 -2.98 1.51 24.48
CA GLU A 238 -3.94 1.15 25.52
C GLU A 238 -4.50 -0.28 25.35
N ARG A 239 -4.21 -0.93 24.23
CA ARG A 239 -4.87 -2.18 23.82
C ARG A 239 -3.90 -3.36 23.78
N MET A 240 -3.85 -4.15 24.86
CA MET A 240 -3.04 -5.37 24.89
C MET A 240 -3.39 -6.39 23.80
N PHE A 241 -4.67 -6.49 23.43
CA PHE A 241 -5.11 -7.36 22.33
C PHE A 241 -4.59 -6.92 20.95
N VAL A 242 -4.06 -5.69 20.83
CA VAL A 242 -3.32 -5.20 19.65
C VAL A 242 -1.82 -5.36 19.87
N LEU A 243 -1.29 -4.91 21.01
CA LEU A 243 0.15 -4.92 21.30
C LEU A 243 0.74 -6.33 21.33
N GLU A 244 0.02 -7.32 21.86
CA GLU A 244 0.47 -8.71 21.93
C GLU A 244 0.73 -9.30 20.53
N PRO A 245 -0.27 -9.40 19.62
CA PRO A 245 -0.05 -9.92 18.27
C PRO A 245 0.87 -9.02 17.42
N LEU A 246 0.84 -7.69 17.63
CA LEU A 246 1.72 -6.79 16.89
C LEU A 246 3.20 -6.95 17.29
N CYS A 247 3.46 -7.18 18.58
CA CYS A 247 4.81 -7.42 19.08
C CYS A 247 5.39 -8.75 18.56
N GLU A 248 4.54 -9.75 18.26
CA GLU A 248 4.97 -11.00 17.63
C GLU A 248 5.58 -10.77 16.24
N ILE A 249 4.95 -9.93 15.41
CA ILE A 249 5.36 -9.72 14.01
C ILE A 249 6.31 -8.52 13.80
N ALA A 250 6.30 -7.56 14.73
CA ALA A 250 7.01 -6.29 14.59
C ALA A 250 7.51 -5.71 15.94
N PRO A 251 8.25 -6.47 16.76
CA PRO A 251 8.66 -6.03 18.11
C PRO A 251 9.51 -4.76 18.10
N ASN A 252 10.33 -4.59 17.06
CA ASN A 252 11.27 -3.48 16.90
C ASN A 252 10.69 -2.30 16.10
N TYR A 253 9.43 -2.36 15.64
CA TYR A 253 8.83 -1.24 14.94
C TYR A 253 8.70 -0.06 15.92
N ILE A 254 9.25 1.10 15.52
CA ILE A 254 9.22 2.33 16.33
C ILE A 254 7.95 3.10 16.01
N HIS A 255 7.11 3.35 17.02
CA HIS A 255 5.93 4.19 16.92
C HIS A 255 6.32 5.61 16.47
N PRO A 256 5.76 6.18 15.38
CA PRO A 256 6.24 7.44 14.81
C PRO A 256 5.98 8.64 15.72
N ILE A 257 4.94 8.62 16.57
CA ILE A 257 4.68 9.66 17.59
C ILE A 257 5.46 9.39 18.89
N LEU A 258 5.16 8.29 19.59
CA LEU A 258 5.73 7.97 20.91
C LEU A 258 7.24 7.65 20.92
N LYS A 259 7.85 7.39 19.75
CA LYS A 259 9.27 7.03 19.57
C LYS A 259 9.74 5.81 20.40
N LYS A 260 8.81 4.96 20.83
CA LYS A 260 9.06 3.68 21.51
C LYS A 260 8.87 2.52 20.56
N THR A 261 9.59 1.42 20.79
CA THR A 261 9.33 0.18 20.05
C THR A 261 8.02 -0.45 20.52
N ILE A 262 7.37 -1.26 19.67
CA ILE A 262 6.17 -2.01 20.07
C ILE A 262 6.46 -2.88 21.30
N PHE A 263 7.64 -3.49 21.38
CA PHE A 263 8.07 -4.23 22.56
C PHE A 263 8.08 -3.37 23.84
N MET A 264 8.57 -2.13 23.78
CA MET A 264 8.56 -1.23 24.94
C MET A 264 7.14 -0.78 25.31
N LEU A 265 6.26 -0.55 24.32
CA LEU A 265 4.87 -0.19 24.57
C LEU A 265 4.13 -1.33 25.27
N LYS A 266 4.25 -2.56 24.76
CA LYS A 266 3.67 -3.76 25.38
C LYS A 266 4.09 -3.90 26.84
N ARG A 267 5.39 -3.82 27.13
CA ARG A 267 5.90 -3.91 28.52
C ARG A 267 5.39 -2.79 29.42
N GLY A 268 5.18 -1.59 28.89
CA GLY A 268 4.65 -0.47 29.66
C GLY A 268 3.26 -0.77 30.22
N VAL A 269 2.38 -1.35 29.41
CA VAL A 269 1.00 -1.68 29.80
C VAL A 269 0.95 -2.81 30.82
N GLU A 270 1.77 -3.86 30.65
CA GLU A 270 1.85 -4.98 31.61
C GLU A 270 2.21 -4.51 33.03
N HIS A 271 3.06 -3.48 33.15
CA HIS A 271 3.47 -2.93 34.44
C HIS A 271 2.38 -2.08 35.12
N GLU A 272 1.44 -1.51 34.37
CA GLU A 272 0.32 -0.73 34.92
C GLU A 272 -0.84 -1.61 35.41
N THR A 273 -1.03 -2.81 34.86
CA THR A 273 -2.08 -3.76 35.32
C THR A 273 -1.68 -4.61 36.54
N THR A 274 -0.42 -4.57 36.96
CA THR A 274 0.12 -5.42 38.06
C THR A 274 0.31 -4.65 39.39
N VAL A 275 -0.15 -3.39 39.47
CA VAL A 275 -0.05 -2.50 40.66
C VAL A 275 -1.44 -2.11 41.13
#